data_AF-A0A978V190-F1
#
_entry.id   AF-A0A978V190-F1
#
_cell.length_a   1.000
_cell.length_b   1.000
_cell.length_c   1.000
_cell.angle_alpha   90.00
_cell.angle_beta   90.00
_cell.angle_gamma   90.00
#
_symmetry.space_group_name_H-M   'P 1'
#
loop_
_entity.id
_entity.type
_entity.pdbx_description
1 polymer ?
#
loop_
_entity_poly.entity_id
_entity_poly.type
_entity_poly.pdbx_seq_one_letter_code
_entity_poly.pdbx_strand_id
1 'polypeptide(L)'
;MQKLKSYIQNKTHPKGSIAEGYINAEHLTFCYMYFNDIETRFNRSEHNCDVGAVPNASALSIFQHKTHGLGASTNNELSLNEWTKISAVALS
;
A
#
# COMPACT_ATOMS: atom_id res chain seq x y z
N MET A 1 -3.00 -42.59 -1.11
CA MET A 1 -4.32 -42.55 -0.41
C MET A 1 -4.49 -41.37 0.56
N GLN A 2 -3.42 -40.67 0.99
CA GLN A 2 -3.52 -39.57 1.97
C GLN A 2 -4.11 -38.26 1.41
N LYS A 3 -3.78 -37.89 0.16
CA LYS A 3 -4.21 -36.63 -0.48
C LYS A 3 -5.72 -36.51 -0.75
N LEU A 4 -6.40 -37.63 -1.02
CA LEU A 4 -7.85 -37.62 -1.25
C LEU A 4 -8.62 -37.35 0.05
N LYS A 5 -8.12 -37.87 1.17
CA LYS A 5 -8.73 -37.70 2.49
C LYS A 5 -8.65 -36.26 2.97
N SER A 6 -7.61 -35.52 2.61
CA SER A 6 -7.48 -34.09 2.95
C SER A 6 -8.48 -33.19 2.20
N TYR A 7 -9.04 -33.65 1.08
CA TYR A 7 -10.05 -32.89 0.34
C TYR A 7 -11.48 -33.07 0.88
N ILE A 8 -11.71 -34.03 1.77
CA ILE A 8 -13.04 -34.26 2.35
C ILE A 8 -13.29 -33.26 3.48
N GLN A 9 -13.58 -32.00 3.14
CA GLN A 9 -14.00 -30.96 4.08
C GLN A 9 -15.49 -31.09 4.40
N ASN A 10 -16.31 -31.30 3.37
CA ASN A 10 -17.71 -31.66 3.52
C ASN A 10 -17.88 -33.19 3.66
N LYS A 11 -18.29 -33.64 4.85
CA LYS A 11 -18.56 -35.06 5.15
C LYS A 11 -19.92 -35.55 4.68
N THR A 12 -20.89 -34.66 4.41
CA THR A 12 -22.22 -35.07 3.91
C THR A 12 -22.18 -35.43 2.43
N HIS A 13 -21.22 -34.87 1.68
CA HIS A 13 -21.02 -35.14 0.25
C HIS A 13 -19.54 -35.41 -0.08
N PRO A 14 -19.00 -36.59 0.27
CA PRO A 14 -17.57 -36.88 0.13
C PRO A 14 -17.07 -36.82 -1.32
N LYS A 15 -17.88 -37.24 -2.30
CA LYS A 15 -17.51 -37.15 -3.73
C LYS A 15 -17.42 -35.70 -4.22
N GLY A 16 -18.40 -34.86 -3.86
CA GLY A 16 -18.41 -33.44 -4.21
C GLY A 16 -17.23 -32.70 -3.58
N SER A 17 -16.98 -32.98 -2.30
CA SER A 17 -15.84 -32.46 -1.54
C SER A 17 -14.49 -32.78 -2.19
N ILE A 18 -14.31 -34.01 -2.68
CA ILE A 18 -13.11 -34.40 -3.43
C ILE A 18 -13.00 -33.64 -4.76
N ALA A 19 -14.08 -33.53 -5.52
CA ALA A 19 -14.09 -32.79 -6.79
C ALA A 19 -13.74 -31.31 -6.58
N GLU A 20 -14.32 -30.67 -5.57
CA GLU A 20 -13.97 -29.29 -5.17
C GLU A 20 -12.51 -29.16 -4.76
N GLY A 21 -11.99 -30.13 -4.00
CA GLY A 21 -10.57 -30.16 -3.62
C GLY A 21 -9.62 -30.21 -4.81
N TYR A 22 -9.98 -30.92 -5.88
CA TYR A 22 -9.23 -30.92 -7.14
C TYR A 22 -9.31 -29.57 -7.85
N ILE A 23 -10.52 -29.01 -8.01
CA ILE A 23 -10.73 -27.70 -8.64
C ILE A 23 -9.89 -26.63 -7.92
N ASN A 24 -9.91 -26.61 -6.59
CA ASN A 24 -9.14 -25.66 -5.79
C ASN A 24 -7.62 -25.87 -5.96
N ALA A 25 -7.15 -27.12 -6.00
CA ALA A 25 -5.73 -27.42 -6.19
C ALA A 25 -5.21 -26.98 -7.57
N GLU A 26 -6.01 -27.20 -8.62
CA GLU A 26 -5.70 -26.75 -9.98
C GLU A 26 -5.76 -25.23 -10.10
N HIS A 27 -6.81 -24.60 -9.54
CA HIS A 27 -6.96 -23.14 -9.53
C HIS A 27 -5.79 -22.46 -8.83
N LEU A 28 -5.35 -22.96 -7.67
CA LEU A 28 -4.19 -22.42 -6.97
C LEU A 28 -2.91 -22.58 -7.79
N THR A 29 -2.71 -23.75 -8.40
CA THR A 29 -1.53 -24.00 -9.25
C THR A 29 -1.49 -23.04 -10.43
N PHE A 30 -2.62 -22.86 -11.12
CA PHE A 30 -2.78 -21.89 -12.18
C PHE A 30 -2.50 -20.47 -11.70
N CYS A 31 -3.10 -20.07 -10.57
CA CYS A 31 -2.85 -18.77 -9.95
C CYS A 31 -1.35 -18.58 -9.67
N TYR A 32 -0.67 -19.52 -9.03
CA TYR A 32 0.78 -19.38 -8.77
C TYR A 32 1.62 -19.22 -10.04
N MET A 33 1.27 -19.88 -11.14
CA MET A 33 1.99 -19.75 -12.41
C MET A 33 1.98 -18.31 -12.96
N TYR A 34 0.92 -17.56 -12.72
CA TYR A 34 0.76 -16.19 -13.24
C TYR A 34 0.93 -15.10 -12.18
N PHE A 35 0.77 -15.43 -10.88
CA PHE A 35 0.95 -14.52 -9.76
C PHE A 35 2.36 -14.54 -9.15
N ASN A 36 3.27 -15.42 -9.61
CA ASN A 36 4.67 -15.42 -9.15
C ASN A 36 5.38 -14.06 -9.37
N ASP A 37 5.03 -13.34 -10.45
CA ASP A 37 5.61 -12.04 -10.78
C ASP A 37 4.74 -10.85 -10.37
N ILE A 38 3.65 -11.09 -9.62
CA ILE A 38 2.73 -10.03 -9.22
C ILE A 38 3.12 -9.57 -7.83
N GLU A 39 3.61 -8.34 -7.73
CA GLU A 39 3.88 -7.68 -6.46
C GLU A 39 2.58 -7.58 -5.63
N THR A 40 2.43 -8.48 -4.66
CA THR A 40 1.36 -8.37 -3.68
C THR A 40 1.71 -7.27 -2.67
N ARG A 41 0.70 -6.75 -1.96
CA ARG A 41 0.89 -5.78 -0.86
C ARG A 41 1.94 -6.20 0.19
N PHE A 42 2.26 -7.49 0.26
CA PHE A 42 3.20 -8.07 1.21
C PHE A 42 4.63 -8.18 0.65
N ASN A 43 4.79 -8.22 -0.67
CA ASN A 43 6.10 -8.31 -1.34
C ASN A 43 6.61 -6.94 -1.83
N ARG A 44 5.73 -5.95 -1.94
CA ARG A 44 6.12 -4.58 -2.31
C ARG A 44 7.06 -4.02 -1.26
N SER A 45 8.29 -3.65 -1.64
CA SER A 45 9.22 -2.96 -0.76
C SER A 45 8.51 -1.75 -0.17
N GLU A 46 8.45 -1.67 1.15
CA GLU A 46 7.86 -0.54 1.87
C GLU A 46 8.58 0.73 1.41
N HIS A 47 7.97 1.49 0.50
CA HIS A 47 8.57 2.69 -0.10
C HIS A 47 8.64 3.86 0.92
N ASN A 48 8.62 3.54 2.20
CA ASN A 48 8.85 4.44 3.30
C ASN A 48 10.11 3.98 4.06
N CYS A 49 11.21 3.73 3.34
CA CYS A 49 12.52 3.94 3.95
C CYS A 49 12.61 5.43 4.28
N ASP A 50 12.30 5.75 5.53
CA ASP A 50 12.36 7.08 6.14
C ASP A 50 13.82 7.53 6.33
N VAL A 51 14.65 7.32 5.32
CA VAL A 51 16.04 7.77 5.27
C VAL A 51 15.99 9.25 4.90
N GLY A 52 15.89 10.10 5.91
CA GLY A 52 16.17 11.52 5.71
C GLY A 52 15.33 12.53 6.48
N ALA A 53 14.59 12.16 7.53
CA ALA A 53 14.11 13.17 8.47
C ALA A 53 15.29 13.66 9.32
N VAL A 54 16.12 14.54 8.77
CA VAL A 54 17.05 15.35 9.55
C VAL A 54 16.19 16.14 10.56
N PRO A 55 16.39 15.99 11.88
CA PRO A 55 15.62 16.78 12.84
C PRO A 55 16.00 18.24 12.61
N ASN A 56 15.06 19.04 12.10
CA ASN A 56 15.22 20.48 12.08
C ASN A 56 15.37 20.93 13.55
N ALA A 57 16.58 21.36 13.93
CA ALA A 57 16.96 21.71 15.31
C ALA A 57 16.14 22.86 15.92
N SER A 58 15.22 23.46 15.17
CA SER A 58 14.36 24.56 15.55
C SER A 58 12.89 24.17 15.82
N ALA A 59 12.51 22.90 15.66
CA ALA A 59 11.13 22.46 15.88
C ALA A 59 10.89 22.01 17.34
N LEU A 60 9.92 22.63 18.02
CA LEU A 60 9.49 22.21 19.35
C LEU A 60 9.02 20.74 19.30
N SER A 61 9.56 19.91 20.18
CA SER A 61 9.35 18.44 20.23
C SER A 61 7.88 18.01 20.20
N ILE A 62 6.96 18.84 20.72
CA ILE A 62 5.51 18.58 20.72
C ILE A 62 4.86 18.53 19.34
N PHE A 63 5.51 19.08 18.30
CA PHE A 63 5.03 19.03 16.92
C PHE A 63 5.74 17.96 16.07
N GLN A 64 6.65 17.18 16.67
CA GLN A 64 7.36 16.08 15.97
C GLN A 64 6.55 14.78 15.92
N HIS A 65 5.26 14.87 15.66
CA HIS A 65 4.47 13.68 15.41
C HIS A 65 4.62 13.28 13.93
N LYS A 66 4.99 12.03 13.69
CA LYS A 66 5.17 11.44 12.35
C LYS A 66 3.80 11.17 11.70
N THR A 67 3.02 12.23 11.50
CA THR A 67 1.82 12.22 10.66
C THR A 67 2.15 12.85 9.33
N HIS A 68 2.08 12.04 8.28
CA HIS A 68 2.22 12.50 6.90
C HIS A 68 0.99 13.32 6.54
N GLY A 69 1.06 14.64 6.70
CA GLY A 69 0.07 15.56 6.11
C GLY A 69 0.07 15.36 4.59
N LEU A 70 -1.11 15.29 3.97
CA LEU A 70 -1.21 15.34 2.51
C LEU A 70 -0.81 16.75 2.05
N GLY A 71 0.38 16.86 1.48
CA GLY A 71 0.94 18.10 0.95
C GLY A 71 2.31 18.39 1.55
N ALA A 72 3.36 18.16 0.77
CA ALA A 72 4.68 18.67 1.11
C ALA A 72 4.62 20.21 1.06
N SER A 73 4.98 20.89 2.16
CA SER A 73 5.11 22.35 2.16
C SER A 73 6.32 22.72 1.31
N THR A 74 6.09 23.03 0.04
CA THR A 74 7.12 23.67 -0.79
C THR A 74 7.16 25.15 -0.44
N ASN A 75 8.22 25.56 0.25
CA ASN A 75 8.53 26.98 0.44
C ASN A 75 9.06 27.52 -0.88
N ASN A 76 8.18 28.02 -1.74
CA ASN A 76 8.58 28.73 -2.95
C ASN A 76 8.54 30.22 -2.63
N GLU A 77 9.65 30.92 -2.85
CA GLU A 77 9.63 32.39 -2.83
C GLU A 77 8.81 32.88 -4.02
N LEU A 78 7.77 33.65 -3.71
CA LEU A 78 6.93 34.26 -4.73
C LEU A 78 7.76 35.28 -5.52
N SER A 79 7.63 35.22 -6.84
CA SER A 79 8.25 36.21 -7.72
C SER A 79 7.67 37.61 -7.48
N LEU A 80 8.41 38.66 -7.83
CA LEU A 80 7.96 40.04 -7.70
C LEU A 80 6.61 40.29 -8.41
N ASN A 81 6.37 39.59 -9.52
CA ASN A 81 5.12 39.65 -10.27
C ASN A 81 3.96 39.02 -9.49
N GLU A 82 4.18 37.91 -8.80
CA GLU A 82 3.16 37.28 -7.95
C GLU A 82 2.85 38.12 -6.72
N TRP A 83 3.86 38.73 -6.11
CA TRP A 83 3.67 39.70 -5.03
C TRP A 83 2.81 40.89 -5.46
N THR A 84 3.06 41.41 -6.67
CA THR A 84 2.30 42.54 -7.22
C THR A 84 0.85 42.16 -7.50
N LYS A 85 0.59 40.92 -7.94
CA LYS A 85 -0.77 40.42 -8.14
C LYS A 85 -1.51 40.23 -6.82
N ILE A 86 -0.84 39.69 -5.80
CA ILE A 86 -1.43 39.49 -4.47
C ILE A 86 -1.74 40.84 -3.81
N SER A 87 -0.83 41.81 -3.90
CA SER A 87 -1.06 43.14 -3.32
C SER A 87 -2.20 43.90 -4.01
N ALA A 88 -2.34 43.74 -5.33
CA ALA A 88 -3.45 44.34 -6.07
C ALA A 88 -4.82 43.78 -5.64
N VAL A 89 -4.91 42.48 -5.33
CA VAL A 89 -6.15 41.85 -4.84
C VAL A 89 -6.43 42.24 -3.39
N ALA A 90 -5.39 42.36 -2.55
CA ALA A 90 -5.54 42.72 -1.14
C ALA A 90 -5.93 44.19 -0.91
N LEU A 91 -5.72 45.06 -1.89
CA LEU A 91 -6.05 46.49 -1.85
C LEU A 91 -7.30 46.87 -2.67
N SER A 92 -7.97 45.88 -3.26
CA SER A 92 -9.27 46.00 -3.94
C SER A 92 -10.43 45.82 -2.96
#